data_AF-A0A267CCA6-F1
#
_entry.id   AF-A0A267CCA6-F1
#
_cell.length_a   1.000
_cell.length_b   1.000
_cell.length_c   1.000
_cell.angle_alpha   90.00
_cell.angle_beta   90.00
_cell.angle_gamma   90.00
#
_symmetry.space_group_name_H-M   'P 1'
#
loop_
_entity.id
_entity.type
_entity.pdbx_description
1 polymer ?
#
loop_
_entity_poly.entity_id
_entity_poly.type
_entity_poly.pdbx_seq_one_letter_code
_entity_poly.pdbx_strand_id
1 'polypeptide(L)'
;MNRTGRALALGCLLLLQPLLAQAGGNSLLIPAMGRCTLNTQPEDLAEALAACEEAAKAGDAEAEYELGEFYYDGKNTPQDFNKALSYFEKASLQGHAMAQFQLGTMFFKGEGVPANNIQAYIVLKMAAVNGAEDALDTADMVAEQMPRDQLETATQILGQIFRKYLQELQSTDARSPFSPLP
;
A
#
# COMPACT_ATOMS: atom_id res chain seq x y z
N MET A 1 -60.63 -36.22 20.55
CA MET A 1 -60.26 -34.85 20.98
C MET A 1 -58.93 -34.51 20.34
N ASN A 2 -58.91 -33.39 19.61
CA ASN A 2 -57.92 -33.04 18.59
C ASN A 2 -56.57 -32.56 19.15
N ARG A 3 -55.54 -32.76 18.32
CA ARG A 3 -54.16 -32.25 18.44
C ARG A 3 -54.11 -30.71 18.36
N THR A 4 -53.21 -30.10 19.13
CA THR A 4 -52.44 -28.85 18.90
C THR A 4 -51.53 -28.70 20.13
N GLY A 5 -50.19 -28.66 20.12
CA GLY A 5 -49.29 -28.00 19.19
C GLY A 5 -48.92 -26.61 19.75
N ARG A 6 -47.83 -26.49 20.53
CA ARG A 6 -46.98 -25.29 20.57
C ARG A 6 -45.70 -25.51 21.37
N ALA A 7 -44.59 -25.43 20.64
CA ALA A 7 -43.23 -25.24 21.09
C ALA A 7 -43.05 -23.81 21.61
N LEU A 8 -42.14 -23.62 22.58
CA LEU A 8 -41.39 -22.38 22.80
C LEU A 8 -40.08 -22.77 23.50
N ALA A 9 -39.07 -23.08 22.69
CA ALA A 9 -37.67 -23.07 23.09
C ALA A 9 -37.30 -21.61 23.35
N LEU A 10 -36.97 -21.27 24.60
CA LEU A 10 -36.30 -20.01 24.93
C LEU A 10 -34.87 -20.11 24.42
N GLY A 11 -34.71 -19.63 23.18
CA GLY A 11 -33.47 -19.54 22.45
C GLY A 11 -32.45 -18.71 23.21
N CYS A 12 -31.29 -19.33 23.40
CA CYS A 12 -30.05 -18.69 23.79
C CYS A 12 -29.71 -17.64 22.72
N LEU A 13 -30.05 -16.37 22.98
CA LEU A 13 -29.61 -15.21 22.21
C LEU A 13 -28.13 -14.93 22.57
N LEU A 14 -27.25 -15.82 22.09
CA LEU A 14 -25.87 -15.48 21.85
C LEU A 14 -25.88 -14.47 20.69
N LEU A 15 -25.82 -13.18 21.04
CA LEU A 15 -25.49 -12.13 20.11
C LEU A 15 -24.12 -12.43 19.52
N LEU A 16 -24.11 -13.07 18.36
CA LEU A 16 -23.02 -13.02 17.39
C LEU A 16 -22.83 -11.55 17.00
N GLN A 17 -22.07 -10.81 17.81
CA GLN A 17 -21.35 -9.68 17.28
C GLN A 17 -20.19 -10.26 16.46
N PRO A 18 -20.09 -10.00 15.14
CA PRO A 18 -18.86 -10.27 14.44
C PRO A 18 -17.82 -9.34 15.04
N LEU A 19 -16.88 -9.92 15.80
CA LEU A 19 -15.61 -9.29 16.09
C LEU A 19 -15.00 -8.91 14.74
N LEU A 20 -15.05 -7.61 14.41
CA LEU A 20 -14.13 -7.03 13.44
C LEU A 20 -12.75 -7.22 14.06
N ALA A 21 -12.15 -8.37 13.76
CA ALA A 21 -10.77 -8.64 14.03
C ALA A 21 -9.98 -7.57 13.28
N GLN A 22 -9.40 -6.64 14.03
CA GLN A 22 -8.28 -5.85 13.58
C GLN A 22 -7.17 -6.85 13.28
N ALA A 23 -7.13 -7.36 12.06
CA ALA A 23 -5.98 -8.08 11.55
C ALA A 23 -4.88 -7.03 11.39
N GLY A 24 -4.10 -6.82 12.45
CA GLY A 24 -2.79 -6.22 12.33
C GLY A 24 -2.03 -6.99 11.24
N GLY A 25 -1.55 -6.24 10.25
CA GLY A 25 -0.93 -6.79 9.05
C GLY A 25 0.22 -7.72 9.39
N ASN A 26 0.01 -9.02 9.17
CA ASN A 26 1.11 -9.92 8.87
C ASN A 26 1.27 -9.92 7.35
N SER A 27 2.12 -9.01 6.91
CA SER A 27 2.42 -8.62 5.54
C SER A 27 3.30 -9.64 4.79
N LEU A 28 2.90 -10.92 4.75
CA LEU A 28 3.74 -11.93 4.09
C LEU A 28 3.17 -12.71 2.91
N LEU A 29 1.86 -12.87 2.69
CA LEU A 29 1.48 -13.80 1.59
C LEU A 29 0.23 -13.57 0.76
N ILE A 30 -0.65 -12.58 1.00
CA ILE A 30 -1.74 -12.31 0.05
C ILE A 30 -2.10 -10.82 0.15
N PRO A 31 -1.96 -9.99 -0.91
CA PRO A 31 -2.57 -8.66 -0.91
C PRO A 31 -4.06 -8.87 -0.71
N ALA A 32 -4.64 -8.23 0.31
CA ALA A 32 -6.08 -8.21 0.43
C ALA A 32 -6.62 -7.60 -0.86
N MET A 33 -7.20 -8.41 -1.76
CA MET A 33 -7.83 -7.88 -2.97
C MET A 33 -8.74 -6.74 -2.52
N GLY A 34 -8.43 -5.55 -3.04
CA GLY A 34 -8.89 -4.29 -2.49
C GLY A 34 -10.39 -4.26 -2.25
N ARG A 35 -10.78 -3.49 -1.25
CA ARG A 35 -12.18 -3.15 -1.01
C ARG A 35 -12.82 -2.41 -2.19
N CYS A 36 -12.03 -2.02 -3.18
CA CYS A 36 -12.48 -1.43 -4.44
C CYS A 36 -11.50 -1.76 -5.57
N THR A 37 -11.96 -1.74 -6.83
CA THR A 37 -11.14 -1.88 -8.05
C THR A 37 -11.71 -0.98 -9.13
N LEU A 38 -10.87 -0.29 -9.91
CA LEU A 38 -11.32 0.67 -10.94
C LEU A 38 -11.23 0.14 -12.38
N ASN A 39 -10.90 -1.15 -12.53
CA ASN A 39 -10.97 -1.88 -13.78
C ASN A 39 -12.37 -2.50 -13.98
N THR A 40 -13.38 -1.64 -14.12
CA THR A 40 -14.78 -2.03 -14.31
C THR A 40 -15.34 -1.55 -15.66
N GLN A 41 -16.52 -2.02 -16.02
CA GLN A 41 -17.25 -1.55 -17.20
C GLN A 41 -17.57 -0.05 -17.07
N PRO A 42 -17.62 0.71 -18.19
CA PRO A 42 -17.85 2.16 -18.15
C PRO A 42 -19.14 2.58 -17.42
N GLU A 43 -20.19 1.76 -17.47
CA GLU A 43 -21.47 2.00 -16.80
C GLU A 43 -21.39 1.98 -15.26
N ASP A 44 -20.49 1.17 -14.70
CA ASP A 44 -20.34 0.99 -13.25
C ASP A 44 -19.21 1.87 -12.68
N LEU A 45 -18.46 2.56 -13.55
CA LEU A 45 -17.26 3.30 -13.18
C LEU A 45 -17.53 4.40 -12.14
N ALA A 46 -18.65 5.11 -12.25
CA ALA A 46 -18.96 6.20 -11.33
C ALA A 46 -19.18 5.69 -9.89
N GLU A 47 -19.85 4.55 -9.74
CA GLU A 47 -20.08 3.93 -8.43
C GLU A 47 -18.78 3.34 -7.88
N ALA A 48 -18.00 2.65 -8.71
CA ALA A 48 -16.70 2.11 -8.32
C ALA A 48 -15.72 3.21 -7.88
N LEU A 49 -15.69 4.34 -8.61
CA LEU A 49 -14.88 5.49 -8.26
C LEU A 49 -15.29 6.09 -6.91
N ALA A 50 -16.59 6.27 -6.67
CA ALA A 50 -17.09 6.78 -5.40
C ALA A 50 -16.71 5.86 -4.22
N ALA A 51 -16.85 4.54 -4.40
CA ALA A 51 -16.46 3.56 -3.39
C ALA A 51 -14.95 3.58 -3.10
N CYS A 52 -14.10 3.66 -4.13
CA CYS A 52 -12.65 3.81 -3.95
C CYS A 52 -12.29 5.11 -3.23
N GLU A 53 -12.92 6.22 -3.60
CA GLU A 53 -12.68 7.50 -2.92
C GLU A 53 -13.05 7.46 -1.44
N GLU A 54 -14.16 6.79 -1.07
CA GLU A 54 -14.53 6.61 0.34
C GLU A 54 -13.53 5.72 1.08
N ALA A 55 -13.10 4.60 0.49
CA ALA A 55 -12.11 3.71 1.08
C ALA A 55 -10.76 4.43 1.28
N ALA A 56 -10.28 5.17 0.28
CA ALA A 56 -9.06 5.96 0.37
C ALA A 56 -9.17 7.07 1.43
N LYS A 57 -10.32 7.75 1.56
CA LYS A 57 -10.57 8.72 2.64
C LYS A 57 -10.51 8.07 4.03
N ALA A 58 -10.83 6.78 4.13
CA ALA A 58 -10.70 5.99 5.35
C ALA A 58 -9.27 5.45 5.59
N GLY A 59 -8.30 5.77 4.72
CA GLY A 59 -6.91 5.36 4.83
C GLY A 59 -6.60 3.98 4.25
N ASP A 60 -7.47 3.43 3.40
CA ASP A 60 -7.20 2.16 2.72
C ASP A 60 -6.11 2.33 1.65
N ALA A 61 -4.92 1.77 1.90
CA ALA A 61 -3.76 1.91 1.03
C ALA A 61 -3.95 1.29 -0.36
N GLU A 62 -4.76 0.23 -0.47
CA GLU A 62 -5.06 -0.42 -1.76
C GLU A 62 -6.00 0.49 -2.57
N ALA A 63 -7.00 1.10 -1.94
CA ALA A 63 -7.86 2.08 -2.61
C ALA A 63 -7.09 3.34 -3.03
N GLU A 64 -6.13 3.79 -2.22
CA GLU A 64 -5.22 4.87 -2.62
C GLU A 64 -4.37 4.46 -3.83
N TYR A 65 -3.82 3.24 -3.86
CA TYR A 65 -3.10 2.71 -5.02
C TYR A 65 -3.97 2.64 -6.28
N GLU A 66 -5.19 2.09 -6.19
CA GLU A 66 -6.14 1.98 -7.29
C GLU A 66 -6.51 3.35 -7.87
N LEU A 67 -6.73 4.36 -7.01
CA LEU A 67 -6.96 5.74 -7.47
C LEU A 67 -5.71 6.32 -8.15
N GLY A 68 -4.52 6.02 -7.64
CA GLY A 68 -3.26 6.37 -8.28
C GLY A 68 -3.16 5.84 -9.69
N GLU A 69 -3.39 4.54 -9.87
CA GLU A 69 -3.41 3.86 -11.17
C GLU A 69 -4.47 4.45 -12.10
N PHE A 70 -5.67 4.73 -11.59
CA PHE A 70 -6.77 5.31 -12.36
C PHE A 70 -6.40 6.65 -12.99
N TYR A 71 -5.75 7.54 -12.23
CA TYR A 71 -5.29 8.83 -12.74
C TYR A 71 -4.00 8.71 -13.57
N TYR A 72 -3.17 7.70 -13.33
CA TYR A 72 -1.95 7.45 -14.09
C TYR A 72 -2.25 6.90 -15.49
N ASP A 73 -3.12 5.90 -15.60
CA ASP A 73 -3.43 5.21 -16.86
C ASP A 73 -4.19 6.09 -17.86
N GLY A 74 -5.06 6.95 -17.35
CA GLY A 74 -5.85 7.86 -18.19
C GLY A 74 -6.82 7.17 -19.17
N LYS A 75 -7.13 5.88 -18.98
CA LYS A 75 -8.02 5.12 -19.88
C LYS A 75 -9.49 5.53 -19.76
N ASN A 76 -9.92 5.77 -18.52
CA ASN A 76 -11.32 6.03 -18.15
C ASN A 76 -11.53 7.47 -17.61
N THR A 77 -10.45 8.25 -17.52
CA THR A 77 -10.40 9.65 -17.09
C THR A 77 -9.25 10.34 -17.82
N PRO A 78 -9.23 11.67 -17.99
CA PRO A 78 -8.00 12.34 -18.39
C PRO A 78 -6.84 11.98 -17.44
N GLN A 79 -5.68 11.64 -18.01
CA GLN A 79 -4.45 11.38 -17.25
C GLN A 79 -4.08 12.60 -16.41
N ASP A 80 -3.75 12.38 -15.15
CA ASP A 80 -3.36 13.42 -14.19
C ASP A 80 -2.25 12.89 -13.27
N PHE A 81 -1.01 13.10 -13.70
CA PHE A 81 0.16 12.63 -12.94
C PHE A 81 0.28 13.27 -11.56
N ASN A 82 -0.23 14.49 -11.35
CA ASN A 82 -0.16 15.14 -10.03
C ASN A 82 -1.08 14.41 -9.04
N LYS A 83 -2.29 14.05 -9.47
CA LYS A 83 -3.20 13.23 -8.66
C LYS A 83 -2.63 11.84 -8.42
N ALA A 84 -2.14 11.18 -9.48
CA ALA A 84 -1.53 9.86 -9.37
C ALA A 84 -0.41 9.86 -8.34
N LEU A 85 0.52 10.81 -8.43
CA LEU A 85 1.63 10.97 -7.50
C LEU A 85 1.15 11.17 -6.06
N SER A 86 0.14 12.02 -5.84
CA SER A 86 -0.42 12.24 -4.49
C SER A 86 -1.03 10.97 -3.89
N TYR A 87 -1.71 10.16 -4.68
CA TYR A 87 -2.30 8.91 -4.23
C TYR A 87 -1.24 7.83 -3.98
N PHE A 88 -0.29 7.66 -4.90
CA PHE A 88 0.82 6.73 -4.70
C PHE A 88 1.69 7.11 -3.50
N GLU A 89 1.92 8.40 -3.25
CA GLU A 89 2.66 8.86 -2.06
C GLU A 89 1.96 8.42 -0.77
N LYS A 90 0.64 8.58 -0.66
CA LYS A 90 -0.11 8.15 0.52
C LYS A 90 -0.03 6.64 0.73
N ALA A 91 -0.32 5.84 -0.29
CA ALA A 91 -0.23 4.38 -0.21
C ALA A 91 1.21 3.92 0.09
N SER A 92 2.20 4.58 -0.52
CA SER A 92 3.63 4.32 -0.29
C SER A 92 4.05 4.53 1.16
N LEU A 93 3.56 5.60 1.81
CA LEU A 93 3.82 5.87 3.23
C LEU A 93 3.25 4.79 4.17
N GLN A 94 2.25 4.05 3.70
CA GLN A 94 1.66 2.91 4.43
C GLN A 94 2.38 1.57 4.15
N GLY A 95 3.43 1.57 3.32
CA GLY A 95 4.19 0.36 2.97
C GLY A 95 3.64 -0.40 1.77
N HIS A 96 2.70 0.17 1.01
CA HIS A 96 2.13 -0.51 -0.16
C HIS A 96 3.18 -0.67 -1.27
N ALA A 97 3.59 -1.91 -1.54
CA ALA A 97 4.74 -2.21 -2.40
C ALA A 97 4.57 -1.70 -3.84
N MET A 98 3.41 -1.93 -4.47
CA MET A 98 3.18 -1.47 -5.85
C MET A 98 3.06 0.05 -5.97
N ALA A 99 2.46 0.74 -5.00
CA ALA A 99 2.45 2.20 -4.94
C ALA A 99 3.87 2.77 -4.80
N GLN A 100 4.73 2.16 -3.98
CA GLN A 100 6.15 2.52 -3.91
C GLN A 100 6.85 2.30 -5.26
N PHE A 101 6.60 1.17 -5.92
CA PHE A 101 7.16 0.90 -7.23
C PHE A 101 6.76 1.96 -8.27
N GLN A 102 5.47 2.31 -8.35
CA GLN A 102 4.98 3.34 -9.27
C GLN A 102 5.52 4.72 -8.92
N LEU A 103 5.51 5.10 -7.64
CA LEU A 103 6.08 6.38 -7.19
C LEU A 103 7.57 6.51 -7.52
N GLY A 104 8.35 5.45 -7.28
CA GLY A 104 9.77 5.40 -7.64
C GLY A 104 9.99 5.52 -9.14
N THR A 105 9.17 4.87 -9.94
CA THR A 105 9.19 4.98 -11.41
C THR A 105 8.83 6.39 -11.89
N MET A 106 7.83 7.03 -11.28
CA MET A 106 7.46 8.42 -11.60
C MET A 106 8.59 9.40 -11.25
N PHE A 107 9.28 9.22 -10.12
CA PHE A 107 10.48 10.02 -9.81
C PHE A 107 11.61 9.77 -10.80
N PHE A 108 11.79 8.55 -11.29
CA PHE A 108 12.83 8.25 -12.27
C PHE A 108 12.55 8.92 -13.62
N LYS A 109 11.30 8.84 -14.08
CA LYS A 109 10.87 9.40 -15.38
C LYS A 109 10.60 10.90 -15.34
N GLY A 110 10.36 11.46 -14.16
CA GLY A 110 9.91 12.85 -14.00
C GLY A 110 8.45 13.06 -14.41
N GLU A 111 7.57 12.10 -14.10
CA GLU A 111 6.14 12.16 -14.42
C GLU A 111 5.38 12.88 -13.29
N GLY A 112 4.81 14.05 -13.58
CA GLY A 112 4.11 14.88 -12.57
C GLY A 112 5.03 15.57 -11.57
N VAL A 113 6.34 15.32 -11.60
CA VAL A 113 7.35 15.89 -10.72
C VAL A 113 8.70 15.95 -11.45
N PRO A 114 9.62 16.87 -11.14
CA PRO A 114 10.97 16.80 -11.68
C PRO A 114 11.64 15.46 -11.38
N ALA A 115 12.36 14.90 -12.36
CA ALA A 115 13.06 13.64 -12.19
C ALA A 115 14.08 13.72 -11.03
N ASN A 116 14.13 12.68 -10.21
CA ASN A 116 15.00 12.60 -9.04
C ASN A 116 15.45 11.16 -8.78
N ASN A 117 16.66 10.83 -9.26
CA ASN A 117 17.22 9.48 -9.13
C ASN A 117 17.49 9.07 -7.67
N ILE A 118 17.78 10.01 -6.77
CA ILE A 118 17.96 9.70 -5.33
C ILE A 118 16.62 9.24 -4.74
N GLN A 119 15.53 9.98 -4.98
CA GLN A 119 14.21 9.60 -4.49
C GLN A 119 13.72 8.30 -5.15
N ALA A 120 13.89 8.18 -6.47
CA ALA A 120 13.54 6.97 -7.20
C ALA A 120 14.24 5.73 -6.62
N TYR A 121 15.57 5.79 -6.45
CA TYR A 121 16.36 4.68 -5.92
C TYR A 121 15.91 4.27 -4.51
N ILE A 122 15.71 5.24 -3.61
CA ILE A 122 15.29 4.97 -2.22
C ILE A 122 13.91 4.30 -2.21
N VAL A 123 12.94 4.86 -2.93
CA VAL A 123 11.56 4.34 -2.95
C VAL A 123 11.49 2.95 -3.62
N LEU A 124 12.23 2.71 -4.69
CA LEU A 124 12.28 1.40 -5.36
C LEU A 124 12.94 0.34 -4.47
N LYS A 125 14.02 0.67 -3.74
CA LYS A 125 14.60 -0.27 -2.76
C LYS A 125 13.63 -0.55 -1.61
N MET A 126 12.82 0.42 -1.18
CA MET A 126 11.74 0.17 -0.19
C MET A 126 10.64 -0.72 -0.77
N ALA A 127 10.23 -0.50 -2.02
CA ALA A 127 9.23 -1.32 -2.72
C ALA A 127 9.65 -2.79 -2.77
N ALA A 128 10.92 -3.05 -3.09
CA ALA A 128 11.49 -4.40 -3.09
C ALA A 128 11.41 -5.08 -1.72
N VAL A 129 11.76 -4.35 -0.65
CA VAL A 129 11.65 -4.85 0.74
C VAL A 129 10.21 -5.20 1.09
N ASN A 130 9.24 -4.43 0.58
CA ASN A 130 7.82 -4.65 0.82
C ASN A 130 7.17 -5.64 -0.17
N GLY A 131 7.93 -6.25 -1.07
CA GLY A 131 7.47 -7.37 -1.92
C GLY A 131 7.18 -7.04 -3.39
N ALA A 132 7.58 -5.87 -3.89
CA ALA A 132 7.54 -5.58 -5.34
C ALA A 132 8.74 -6.24 -6.03
N GLU A 133 8.52 -7.41 -6.64
CA GLU A 133 9.58 -8.27 -7.19
C GLU A 133 10.45 -7.55 -8.24
N ASP A 134 9.84 -6.74 -9.11
CA ASP A 134 10.54 -6.03 -10.20
C ASP A 134 11.22 -4.72 -9.76
N ALA A 135 11.08 -4.33 -8.49
CA ALA A 135 11.57 -3.04 -8.03
C ALA A 135 13.11 -2.99 -7.91
N LEU A 136 13.77 -4.12 -7.66
CA LEU A 136 15.24 -4.16 -7.59
C LEU A 136 15.88 -3.91 -8.94
N ASP A 137 15.38 -4.55 -10.00
CA ASP A 137 15.89 -4.35 -11.36
C ASP A 137 15.76 -2.89 -11.78
N THR A 138 14.62 -2.26 -11.47
CA THR A 138 14.40 -0.84 -11.74
C THR A 138 15.32 0.05 -10.88
N ALA A 139 15.54 -0.29 -9.61
CA ALA A 139 16.48 0.45 -8.75
C ALA A 139 17.92 0.36 -9.29
N ASP A 140 18.31 -0.78 -9.83
CA ASP A 140 19.64 -1.00 -10.38
C ASP A 140 19.81 -0.19 -11.68
N MET A 141 18.79 -0.14 -12.55
CA MET A 141 18.77 0.77 -13.70
C MET A 141 18.90 2.25 -13.30
N VAL A 142 18.24 2.67 -12.22
CA VAL A 142 18.36 4.03 -11.69
C VAL A 142 19.80 4.28 -11.23
N ALA A 143 20.39 3.34 -10.47
CA ALA A 143 21.74 3.45 -9.94
C ALA A 143 22.81 3.54 -11.04
N GLU A 144 22.62 2.87 -12.18
CA GLU A 144 23.50 2.99 -13.35
C GLU A 144 23.57 4.43 -13.90
N GLN A 145 22.51 5.22 -13.72
CA GLN A 145 22.43 6.61 -14.14
C GLN A 145 22.89 7.61 -13.06
N MET A 146 23.25 7.13 -11.87
CA MET A 146 23.62 7.99 -10.75
C MET A 146 25.13 8.24 -10.70
N PRO A 147 25.56 9.50 -10.55
CA PRO A 147 26.89 9.82 -10.06
C PRO A 147 27.17 9.12 -8.72
N ARG A 148 28.42 8.75 -8.47
CA ARG A 148 28.81 8.01 -7.26
C ARG A 148 28.40 8.72 -5.97
N ASP A 149 28.52 10.03 -5.92
CA ASP A 149 28.12 10.88 -4.79
C ASP A 149 26.62 10.86 -4.54
N GLN A 150 25.80 10.84 -5.60
CA GLN A 150 24.35 10.69 -5.46
C GLN A 150 23.96 9.30 -4.96
N LEU A 151 24.62 8.25 -5.47
CA LEU A 151 24.35 6.87 -5.03
C LEU A 151 24.76 6.65 -3.56
N GLU A 152 25.89 7.24 -3.16
CA GLU A 152 26.34 7.26 -1.76
C GLU A 152 25.31 7.99 -0.89
N THR A 153 24.86 9.17 -1.31
CA THR A 153 23.82 9.95 -0.62
C THR A 153 22.54 9.13 -0.45
N ALA A 154 22.05 8.50 -1.51
CA ALA A 154 20.83 7.70 -1.48
C ALA A 154 20.96 6.50 -0.53
N THR A 155 22.09 5.80 -0.57
CA THR A 155 22.38 4.66 0.31
C THR A 155 22.50 5.09 1.78
N GLN A 156 23.10 6.27 2.04
CA GLN A 156 23.19 6.83 3.38
C GLN A 156 21.81 7.17 3.94
N ILE A 157 20.96 7.82 3.15
CA ILE A 157 19.58 8.16 3.53
C ILE A 157 18.79 6.87 3.82
N LEU A 158 18.85 5.88 2.93
CA LEU A 158 18.17 4.59 3.12
C LEU A 158 18.62 3.91 4.43
N GLY A 159 19.93 3.93 4.71
CA GLY A 159 20.47 3.41 5.97
C GLY A 159 20.04 4.19 7.22
N GLN A 160 19.79 5.50 7.11
CA GLN A 160 19.22 6.32 8.20
C GLN A 160 17.75 5.99 8.43
N ILE A 161 16.95 5.83 7.37
CA ILE A 161 15.54 5.43 7.46
C ILE A 161 15.43 4.08 8.18
N PHE A 162 16.20 3.08 7.75
CA PHE A 162 16.17 1.75 8.37
C PHE A 162 16.62 1.78 9.83
N ARG A 163 17.69 2.53 10.16
CA ARG A 163 18.11 2.70 11.56
C ARG A 163 17.03 3.31 12.43
N LYS A 164 16.35 4.36 11.94
CA LYS A 164 15.26 5.02 12.69
C LYS A 164 14.11 4.04 12.92
N TYR A 165 13.70 3.31 11.90
CA TYR A 165 12.67 2.26 12.01
C TYR A 165 13.02 1.21 13.08
N LEU A 166 14.26 0.70 13.08
CA LEU A 166 14.71 -0.26 14.09
C LEU A 166 14.69 0.31 15.52
N GLN A 167 15.04 1.58 15.69
CA GLN A 167 15.01 2.25 17.00
C GLN A 167 13.57 2.41 17.51
N GLU A 168 12.64 2.75 16.62
CA GLU A 168 11.21 2.85 16.94
C GLU A 168 10.66 1.48 17.39
N LEU A 169 11.00 0.39 16.69
CA LEU A 169 10.63 -0.96 17.09
C LEU A 169 11.18 -1.36 18.47
N GLN A 170 12.43 -1.02 18.78
CA GLN A 170 13.03 -1.30 20.08
C GLN A 170 12.41 -0.47 21.22
N SER A 171 11.82 0.69 20.90
CA SER A 171 11.13 1.50 21.89
C SER A 171 9.74 0.97 22.21
N THR A 172 9.10 0.28 21.26
CA THR A 172 7.78 -0.34 21.41
C THR A 172 7.84 -1.75 21.98
N ASP A 173 8.82 -2.55 21.58
CA ASP A 173 9.07 -3.90 22.09
C ASP A 173 10.35 -3.88 22.92
N ALA A 174 10.26 -4.20 24.22
CA ALA A 174 11.42 -4.28 25.12
C ALA A 174 12.46 -5.38 24.75
N ARG A 175 12.36 -5.97 23.55
CA ARG A 175 13.28 -6.93 22.95
C ARG A 175 13.77 -6.42 21.61
N SER A 176 15.05 -6.64 21.32
CA SER A 176 15.60 -6.34 20.00
C SER A 176 14.90 -7.18 18.93
N PRO A 177 14.53 -6.61 17.76
CA PRO A 177 13.98 -7.38 16.63
C PRO A 177 14.96 -8.43 16.08
N PHE A 178 16.24 -8.38 16.48
CA PHE A 178 17.26 -9.37 16.13
C PHE A 178 17.56 -10.38 17.25
N SER A 179 16.79 -10.38 18.35
CA SER A 179 16.94 -11.40 19.40
C SER A 179 16.58 -12.79 18.85
N PRO A 180 17.36 -13.85 19.16
CA PRO A 180 17.01 -15.21 18.77
C PRO A 180 15.62 -15.57 19.30
N LEU A 181 14.80 -16.21 18.48
CA LEU A 181 13.54 -16.81 18.93
C LEU A 181 13.85 -17.94 19.92
N PRO A 182 13.04 -18.12 20.99
CA PRO A 182 13.22 -19.19 21.96
C PRO A 182 13.05 -20.59 21.36
#